data_AF-A0A968CJY6-F1
#
_entry.id   AF-A0A968CJY6-F1
#
_cell.length_a   1.000
_cell.length_b   1.000
_cell.length_c   1.000
_cell.angle_alpha   90.00
_cell.angle_beta   90.00
_cell.angle_gamma   90.00
#
_symmetry.space_group_name_H-M   'P 1'
#
loop_
_entity.id
_entity.type
_entity.pdbx_description
1 polymer ?
#
loop_
_entity_poly.entity_id
_entity_poly.type
_entity_poly.pdbx_seq_one_letter_code
_entity_poly.pdbx_strand_id
1 'polypeptide(L)'
;LLTFRPRTDRDGYFIFLAAPKYEIREKTYVPKDIIFVIDVSGSMGGEKIEQARDALRYCVNALNPEDKFEIISFSSSIQNFQGSLKNAG
;
A
#
# COMPACT_ATOMS: atom_id res chain seq x y z
N LEU A 1 32.56 2.75 15.72
CA LEU A 1 32.50 4.22 15.89
C LEU A 1 33.90 4.75 15.66
N LEU A 2 34.13 5.50 14.58
CA LEU A 2 35.44 6.11 14.31
C LEU A 2 35.40 7.53 14.86
N THR A 3 36.13 7.78 15.94
CA THR A 3 36.25 9.09 16.58
C THR A 3 37.54 9.75 16.12
N PHE A 4 37.47 11.00 15.65
CA PHE A 4 38.63 11.74 15.18
C PHE A 4 38.77 13.06 15.94
N ARG A 5 39.95 13.28 16.51
CA ARG A 5 40.28 14.49 17.27
C ARG A 5 41.71 14.91 16.93
N PRO A 6 41.91 15.71 15.86
CA PRO A 6 43.24 16.07 15.37
C PRO A 6 43.93 17.11 16.27
N ARG A 7 43.16 17.87 17.05
CA ARG A 7 43.68 18.79 18.06
C ARG A 7 43.03 18.54 19.41
N THR A 8 43.83 18.46 20.46
CA THR A 8 43.39 18.17 21.83
C THR A 8 42.73 19.37 22.51
N ASP A 9 42.88 20.58 21.96
CA ASP A 9 42.33 21.84 22.48
C ASP A 9 40.88 22.12 22.03
N ARG A 10 40.29 21.27 21.19
CA ARG A 10 38.90 21.40 20.72
C ARG A 10 38.18 20.06 20.76
N ASP A 11 36.86 20.11 20.72
CA ASP A 11 36.05 18.91 20.64
C ASP A 11 36.29 18.17 19.31
N GLY A 12 36.33 16.84 19.40
CA GLY A 12 36.47 15.97 18.22
C GLY A 12 35.14 15.76 17.52
N TYR A 13 35.18 15.08 16.38
CA TYR A 13 33.99 14.67 15.65
C TYR A 13 33.98 13.17 15.43
N PHE A 14 32.79 12.63 15.24
CA PHE A 14 32.60 11.24 14.83
C PHE A 14 31.48 11.15 13.81
N ILE A 15 31.55 10.12 12.99
CA ILE A 15 30.46 9.74 12.09
C ILE A 15 29.86 8.44 12.63
N PHE A 16 28.54 8.44 12.80
CA PHE A 16 27.75 7.26 13.11
C PHE A 16 26.79 6.98 11.95
N LEU A 17 27.04 5.87 11.25
CA LEU A 17 26.17 5.35 10.21
C LEU A 17 25.41 4.17 10.80
N ALA A 18 24.11 4.34 11.04
CA ALA A 18 23.22 3.24 11.39
C ALA A 18 22.32 2.91 10.20
N ALA A 19 22.49 1.70 9.68
CA ALA A 19 21.57 1.09 8.73
C ALA A 19 20.99 -0.16 9.41
N PRO A 20 19.91 -0.02 10.21
CA PRO A 20 19.28 -1.18 10.81
C PRO A 20 18.88 -2.14 9.69
N LYS A 21 19.32 -3.40 9.79
CA LYS A 21 18.80 -4.43 8.90
C LYS A 21 17.32 -4.56 9.21
N TYR A 22 16.48 -4.40 8.19
CA TYR A 22 15.09 -4.84 8.29
C TYR A 22 15.13 -6.37 8.32
N GLU A 23 15.33 -6.94 9.52
CA GLU A 23 15.05 -8.35 9.72
C GLU A 23 13.55 -8.50 9.54
N ILE A 24 13.16 -9.01 8.36
CA ILE A 24 11.88 -9.64 8.19
C ILE A 24 11.92 -10.87 9.10
N ARG A 25 11.69 -10.68 10.41
CA ARG A 25 11.08 -11.74 11.23
C ARG A 25 9.90 -12.19 10.39
N GLU A 26 9.82 -13.49 10.07
CA GLU A 26 8.72 -14.07 9.31
C GLU A 26 7.46 -13.31 9.63
N LYS A 27 7.10 -12.40 8.71
CA LYS A 27 6.15 -11.35 9.03
C LYS A 27 4.85 -12.12 9.04
N THR A 28 4.36 -12.50 10.23
CA THR A 28 3.06 -13.13 10.37
C THR A 28 2.13 -12.26 9.57
N TYR A 29 1.64 -12.82 8.47
CA TYR A 29 0.88 -12.04 7.53
C TYR A 29 -0.35 -11.55 8.29
N VAL A 30 -0.58 -10.24 8.24
CA VAL A 30 -1.72 -9.60 8.90
C VAL A 30 -2.76 -9.34 7.82
N PRO A 31 -3.93 -10.01 7.89
CA PRO A 31 -5.05 -9.77 7.00
C PRO A 31 -5.42 -8.29 6.93
N LYS A 32 -5.80 -7.81 5.75
CA LYS A 32 -6.15 -6.41 5.51
C LYS A 32 -7.59 -6.30 5.03
N ASP A 33 -8.22 -5.22 5.44
CA ASP A 33 -9.50 -4.78 4.88
C ASP A 33 -9.21 -3.68 3.85
N ILE A 34 -9.56 -3.93 2.58
CA ILE A 34 -9.21 -3.06 1.45
C ILE A 34 -10.47 -2.61 0.72
N ILE A 35 -10.67 -1.30 0.57
CA ILE A 35 -11.81 -0.76 -0.18
C ILE A 35 -11.31 -0.16 -1.49
N PHE A 36 -11.76 -0.72 -2.61
CA PHE A 36 -11.48 -0.19 -3.94
C PHE A 36 -12.56 0.84 -4.30
N VAL A 37 -12.16 2.09 -4.49
CA VAL A 37 -13.06 3.17 -4.90
C VAL A 37 -12.78 3.53 -6.35
N ILE A 38 -13.76 3.31 -7.23
CA ILE A 38 -13.60 3.40 -8.69
C ILE A 38 -14.50 4.49 -9.27
N ASP A 39 -13.91 5.44 -9.98
CA ASP A 39 -14.66 6.44 -10.73
C ASP A 39 -15.33 5.77 -11.94
N VAL A 40 -16.64 5.98 -12.09
CA VAL A 40 -17.44 5.53 -13.25
C VAL A 40 -18.12 6.70 -13.97
N SER A 41 -17.62 7.92 -13.77
CA SER A 41 -18.09 9.13 -14.44
C SER A 41 -17.91 9.08 -15.96
N GLY A 42 -18.59 9.98 -16.67
CA GLY A 42 -18.52 10.05 -18.13
C GLY A 42 -17.11 10.22 -18.68
N SER A 43 -16.17 10.83 -17.94
CA SER A 43 -14.77 10.97 -18.34
C SER A 43 -13.99 9.66 -18.36
N MET A 44 -14.52 8.61 -17.73
CA MET A 44 -13.96 7.26 -17.70
C MET A 44 -14.37 6.42 -18.92
N GLY A 45 -15.24 6.93 -19.79
CA GLY A 45 -15.70 6.20 -20.97
C GLY A 45 -14.58 5.71 -21.90
N GLY A 46 -14.85 4.62 -22.61
CA GLY A 46 -13.93 4.02 -23.57
C GLY A 46 -12.82 3.22 -22.89
N GLU A 47 -11.57 3.43 -23.32
CA GLU A 47 -10.44 2.62 -22.88
C GLU A 47 -10.13 2.75 -21.38
N LYS A 48 -10.38 3.92 -20.79
CA LYS A 48 -10.04 4.18 -19.37
C LYS A 48 -10.80 3.26 -18.41
N ILE A 49 -12.09 3.04 -18.63
CA ILE A 49 -12.88 2.16 -17.77
C ILE A 49 -12.47 0.69 -17.96
N GLU A 50 -12.09 0.29 -19.17
CA GLU A 50 -11.59 -1.08 -19.41
C GLU A 50 -10.25 -1.29 -18.70
N GLN A 51 -9.30 -0.36 -18.81
CA GLN A 51 -8.05 -0.41 -18.08
C GLN A 51 -8.26 -0.40 -16.55
N ALA A 52 -9.20 0.42 -16.05
CA ALA A 52 -9.54 0.46 -14.63
C ALA A 52 -10.14 -0.87 -14.14
N ARG A 53 -10.99 -1.51 -14.95
CA ARG A 53 -11.55 -2.84 -14.64
C ARG A 53 -10.48 -3.91 -14.62
N ASP A 54 -9.54 -3.89 -15.56
CA ASP A 54 -8.44 -4.86 -15.61
C ASP A 54 -7.45 -4.69 -14.45
N ALA A 55 -7.12 -3.43 -14.12
CA ALA A 55 -6.34 -3.12 -12.93
C ALA A 55 -7.04 -3.59 -11.65
N LEU A 56 -8.34 -3.35 -11.52
CA LEU A 56 -9.12 -3.80 -10.37
C LEU A 56 -9.12 -5.33 -10.25
N ARG A 57 -9.36 -6.05 -11.36
CA ARG A 57 -9.29 -7.52 -11.38
C ARG A 57 -7.91 -8.01 -10.94
N TYR A 58 -6.85 -7.39 -11.45
CA TYR A 58 -5.49 -7.73 -11.05
C TYR A 58 -5.28 -7.51 -9.55
N CYS A 59 -5.71 -6.38 -9.00
CA CYS A 59 -5.59 -6.09 -7.57
C CYS A 59 -6.37 -7.08 -6.70
N VAL A 60 -7.62 -7.39 -7.06
CA VAL A 60 -8.44 -8.36 -6.32
C VAL A 60 -7.81 -9.75 -6.35
N ASN A 61 -7.29 -10.18 -7.51
CA ASN A 61 -6.61 -11.47 -7.65
C ASN A 61 -5.26 -11.55 -6.92
N ALA A 62 -4.66 -10.41 -6.59
CA ALA A 62 -3.41 -10.32 -5.84
C ALA A 62 -3.61 -10.28 -4.32
N LEU A 63 -4.85 -10.21 -3.85
CA LEU A 63 -5.18 -10.31 -2.43
C LEU A 63 -4.89 -11.71 -1.91
N ASN A 64 -4.52 -11.79 -0.64
CA ASN A 64 -4.36 -13.08 0.02
C ASN A 64 -5.75 -13.60 0.41
N PRO A 65 -5.96 -14.91 0.55
CA PRO A 65 -7.27 -15.48 0.87
C PRO A 65 -7.91 -14.93 2.15
N GLU A 66 -7.08 -14.51 3.10
CA GLU A 66 -7.48 -13.97 4.40
C GLU A 66 -7.80 -12.46 4.35
N ASP A 67 -7.37 -11.74 3.30
CA ASP A 67 -7.75 -10.35 3.08
C ASP A 67 -9.26 -10.26 2.86
N LYS A 68 -9.82 -9.11 3.23
CA LYS A 68 -11.17 -8.75 2.85
C LYS A 68 -11.17 -7.52 1.97
N PHE A 69 -12.16 -7.43 1.09
CA PHE A 69 -12.32 -6.28 0.24
C PHE A 69 -13.77 -5.87 0.03
N GLU A 70 -13.95 -4.64 -0.41
CA GLU A 70 -15.19 -4.18 -1.03
C GLU A 70 -14.88 -3.30 -2.22
N ILE A 71 -15.83 -3.21 -3.15
CA ILE A 71 -15.75 -2.31 -4.30
C ILE A 71 -16.87 -1.28 -4.20
N ILE A 72 -16.50 -0.01 -4.32
CA ILE A 72 -17.41 1.13 -4.36
C ILE A 72 -17.19 1.86 -5.67
N SER A 73 -18.21 1.95 -6.51
CA SER A 73 -18.20 2.83 -7.68
C SER A 73 -18.82 4.18 -7.34
N PHE A 74 -18.26 5.26 -7.89
CA PHE A 74 -18.77 6.61 -7.68
C PHE A 74 -18.87 7.40 -8.99
N SER A 75 -19.90 8.23 -9.06
CA SER A 75 -20.04 9.32 -10.04
C SER A 75 -20.94 10.40 -9.44
N SER A 76 -22.14 10.64 -10.00
CA SER A 76 -23.19 11.46 -9.38
C SER A 76 -23.85 10.80 -8.18
N SER A 77 -23.69 9.48 -8.04
CA SER A 77 -24.14 8.68 -6.91
C SER A 77 -23.08 7.64 -6.54
N ILE A 78 -23.22 7.08 -5.34
CA ILE A 78 -22.35 6.02 -4.82
C ILE A 78 -23.09 4.70 -4.96
N GLN A 79 -22.41 3.68 -5.48
CA GLN A 79 -22.92 2.32 -5.54
C GLN A 79 -21.91 1.37 -4.91
N ASN A 80 -22.38 0.63 -3.89
CA ASN A 80 -21.61 -0.46 -3.29
C ASN A 80 -21.83 -1.74 -4.09
N PHE A 81 -20.81 -2.58 -4.19
CA PHE A 81 -20.95 -3.89 -4.81
C PHE A 81 -21.80 -4.84 -3.94
N GLN A 82 -21.50 -4.89 -2.64
CA GLN A 82 -22.18 -5.74 -1.66
C GLN A 82 -22.57 -4.99 -0.38
N GLY A 83 -22.00 -3.80 -0.14
CA GLY A 83 -22.28 -2.99 1.05
C GLY A 83 -21.65 -3.53 2.34
N SER A 84 -20.73 -4.50 2.22
CA SER A 84 -19.97 -5.09 3.32
C SER A 84 -18.69 -5.71 2.77
N LEU A 85 -17.66 -5.80 3.62
CA LEU A 85 -16.41 -6.46 3.28
C LEU A 85 -16.61 -7.96 2.99
N LYS A 86 -15.98 -8.46 1.93
CA LYS A 86 -15.97 -9.86 1.51
C LYS A 86 -14.59 -10.45 1.62
N ASN A 87 -14.50 -11.73 1.97
CA ASN A 87 -13.23 -12.44 1.90
C ASN A 87 -12.75 -12.48 0.43
N ALA A 88 -11.44 -12.35 0.24
CA ALA A 88 -10.82 -12.44 -1.07
C ALA A 88 -10.64 -13.90 -1.54
N GLY A 89 -10.61 -14.87 -0.60
CA GLY A 89 -10.58 -16.30 -0.86
C GLY A 89 -11.94 -16.97 -0.95
#